data_AF-A0A524JJE3-F1
#
_entry.id   AF-A0A524JJE3-F1
#
_cell.length_a   1.000
_cell.length_b   1.000
_cell.length_c   1.000
_cell.angle_alpha   90.00
_cell.angle_beta   90.00
_cell.angle_gamma   90.00
#
_symmetry.space_group_name_H-M   'P 1'
#
loop_
_entity.id
_entity.type
_entity.pdbx_description
1 polymer ?
#
loop_
_entity_poly.entity_id
_entity_poly.type
_entity_poly.pdbx_seq_one_letter_code
_entity_poly.pdbx_strand_id
1 'polypeptide(L)'
;MAITAAGTLAMAGYEMVRSASASVFLAHHPAARLPEALMLVPLAMFAFTWLFSVALRRLGPDRTFTSTLLLSALVLAASATAVIQGIPGAPFLLYIFAQAYIVFIVEEVWAFINSLFVTAQGKRWNGVIIAVSTAGSVTGGILTGRLSVAIGSERIVWIAAGLTAAAALLGRLA
;
A
#
# COMPACT_ATOMS: atom_id res chain seq x y z
N MET A 1 -11.99 -3.95 16.83
CA MET A 1 -11.85 -5.06 15.86
C MET A 1 -11.82 -4.59 14.41
N ALA A 2 -12.64 -3.59 14.02
CA ALA A 2 -12.57 -3.00 12.67
C ALA A 2 -11.19 -2.39 12.35
N ILE A 3 -10.54 -1.74 13.33
CA ILE A 3 -9.20 -1.12 13.20
C ILE A 3 -8.12 -2.14 12.81
N THR A 4 -8.04 -3.23 13.57
CA THR A 4 -7.07 -4.30 13.32
C THR A 4 -7.32 -4.96 11.98
N ALA A 5 -8.59 -5.14 11.59
CA ALA A 5 -8.95 -5.66 10.27
C ALA A 5 -8.54 -4.71 9.13
N ALA A 6 -8.79 -3.40 9.27
CA ALA A 6 -8.38 -2.39 8.29
C ALA A 6 -6.85 -2.34 8.15
N GLY A 7 -6.10 -2.35 9.25
CA GLY A 7 -4.64 -2.39 9.23
C GLY A 7 -4.07 -3.67 8.61
N THR A 8 -4.67 -4.83 8.90
CA THR A 8 -4.29 -6.12 8.28
C THR A 8 -4.55 -6.12 6.78
N LEU A 9 -5.70 -5.61 6.33
CA LEU A 9 -6.04 -5.53 4.91
C LEU A 9 -5.14 -4.54 4.16
N ALA A 10 -4.85 -3.38 4.76
CA ALA A 10 -3.93 -2.39 4.21
C ALA A 10 -2.52 -2.97 4.04
N MET A 11 -1.99 -3.63 5.07
CA MET A 11 -0.65 -4.25 5.02
C MET A 11 -0.59 -5.46 4.10
N ALA A 12 -1.65 -6.27 4.05
CA ALA A 12 -1.77 -7.36 3.08
C ALA A 12 -1.77 -6.81 1.65
N GLY A 13 -2.63 -5.83 1.35
CA GLY A 13 -2.69 -5.19 0.03
C GLY A 13 -1.35 -4.57 -0.38
N TYR A 14 -0.69 -3.86 0.54
CA TYR A 14 0.65 -3.34 0.29
C TYR A 14 1.65 -4.44 -0.08
N GLU A 15 1.75 -5.51 0.70
CA GLU A 15 2.74 -6.56 0.44
C GLU A 15 2.45 -7.28 -0.88
N MET A 16 1.17 -7.42 -1.24
CA MET A 16 0.75 -7.94 -2.53
C MET A 16 1.21 -7.04 -3.69
N VAL A 17 1.00 -5.71 -3.59
CA VAL A 17 1.48 -4.75 -4.59
C VAL A 17 3.01 -4.77 -4.68
N ARG A 18 3.71 -4.77 -3.55
CA ARG A 18 5.18 -4.76 -3.49
C ARG A 18 5.76 -5.96 -4.22
N SER A 19 5.24 -7.15 -3.90
CA SER A 19 5.68 -8.40 -4.53
C SER A 19 5.29 -8.47 -6.01
N ALA A 20 4.04 -8.11 -6.34
CA ALA A 20 3.55 -8.15 -7.72
C ALA A 20 4.28 -7.14 -8.62
N SER A 21 4.51 -5.91 -8.15
CA SER A 21 5.19 -4.86 -8.93
C SER A 21 6.63 -5.22 -9.28
N ALA A 22 7.36 -5.89 -8.38
CA ALA A 22 8.70 -6.39 -8.66
C ALA A 22 8.68 -7.45 -9.78
N SER A 23 7.75 -8.39 -9.72
CA SER A 23 7.55 -9.40 -10.76
C SER A 23 7.14 -8.77 -12.10
N VAL A 24 6.20 -7.83 -12.09
CA VAL A 24 5.75 -7.08 -13.28
C VAL A 24 6.90 -6.28 -13.90
N PHE A 25 7.74 -5.64 -13.08
CA PHE A 25 8.90 -4.90 -13.56
C PHE A 25 9.88 -5.82 -14.28
N LEU A 26 10.25 -6.94 -13.65
CA LEU A 26 11.22 -7.90 -14.22
C LEU A 26 10.68 -8.63 -15.45
N ALA A 27 9.36 -8.72 -15.61
CA ALA A 27 8.74 -9.26 -16.82
C ALA A 27 8.86 -8.32 -18.03
N HIS A 28 8.99 -7.01 -17.81
CA HIS A 28 8.99 -5.99 -18.88
C HIS A 28 10.33 -5.27 -19.06
N HIS A 29 11.16 -5.23 -18.03
CA HIS A 29 12.44 -4.52 -18.01
C HIS A 29 13.54 -5.43 -17.46
N PRO A 30 14.79 -5.31 -17.97
CA PRO A 30 15.91 -6.07 -17.44
C PRO A 30 16.25 -5.63 -16.01
N ALA A 31 16.72 -6.57 -15.20
CA ALA A 31 17.09 -6.32 -13.80
C ALA A 31 18.16 -5.22 -13.64
N ALA A 32 18.97 -4.96 -14.66
CA ALA A 32 19.95 -3.88 -14.69
C ALA A 32 19.34 -2.47 -14.54
N ARG A 33 18.03 -2.31 -14.82
CA ARG A 33 17.31 -1.03 -14.67
C ARG A 33 16.63 -0.87 -13.32
N LEU A 34 16.65 -1.89 -12.45
CA LEU A 34 16.14 -1.77 -11.08
C LEU A 34 16.81 -0.62 -10.29
N PRO A 35 18.15 -0.42 -10.36
CA PRO A 35 18.80 0.68 -9.67
C PRO A 35 18.27 2.05 -10.10
N GLU A 36 17.92 2.25 -11.38
CA GLU A 36 17.33 3.51 -11.88
C GLU A 36 16.00 3.80 -11.17
N ALA A 37 15.12 2.80 -11.06
CA ALA A 37 13.85 2.95 -10.36
C ALA A 37 14.07 3.20 -8.87
N LEU A 38 14.99 2.47 -8.24
CA LEU A 38 15.33 2.60 -6.82
C LEU A 38 15.93 3.98 -6.49
N MET A 39 16.66 4.62 -7.41
CA MET A 39 17.13 6.00 -7.21
C MET A 39 15.99 7.01 -7.12
N LEU A 40 14.87 6.74 -7.79
CA LEU A 40 13.68 7.60 -7.78
C LEU A 40 12.75 7.33 -6.61
N VAL A 41 12.83 6.15 -5.99
CA VAL A 41 11.99 5.77 -4.83
C VAL A 41 12.12 6.78 -3.67
N PRO A 42 13.32 7.17 -3.20
CA PRO A 42 13.46 8.17 -2.14
C PRO A 42 12.82 9.51 -2.52
N LEU A 43 12.99 9.96 -3.77
CA LEU A 43 12.39 11.21 -4.24
C LEU A 43 10.86 11.11 -4.21
N ALA A 44 10.31 9.98 -4.65
CA ALA A 44 8.87 9.71 -4.57
C ALA A 44 8.40 9.67 -3.12
N MET A 45 9.13 9.01 -2.20
CA MET A 45 8.83 8.98 -0.77
C MET A 45 8.78 10.39 -0.18
N PHE A 46 9.77 11.25 -0.49
CA PHE A 46 9.77 12.64 -0.04
C PHE A 46 8.55 13.42 -0.56
N ALA A 47 8.25 13.30 -1.85
CA ALA A 47 7.08 13.94 -2.45
C ALA A 47 5.77 13.46 -1.79
N PHE A 48 5.71 12.17 -1.49
CA PHE A 48 4.59 11.49 -0.85
C PHE A 48 4.39 11.91 0.60
N THR A 49 5.41 11.86 1.44
CA THR A 49 5.33 12.36 2.83
C THR A 49 4.97 13.84 2.89
N TRP A 50 5.47 14.65 1.95
CA TRP A 50 5.07 16.05 1.84
C TRP A 50 3.59 16.19 1.48
N LEU A 51 3.11 15.47 0.46
CA LEU A 51 1.71 15.46 0.06
C LEU A 51 0.79 14.99 1.20
N PHE A 52 1.21 13.95 1.94
CA PHE A 52 0.53 13.47 3.15
C PHE A 52 0.40 14.58 4.19
N SER A 53 1.51 15.23 4.51
CA SER A 53 1.57 16.30 5.51
C SER A 53 0.66 17.48 5.13
N VAL A 54 0.58 17.82 3.86
CA VAL A 54 -0.32 18.86 3.34
C VAL A 54 -1.78 18.42 3.45
N ALA A 55 -2.10 17.18 3.03
CA ALA A 55 -3.45 16.62 3.12
C ALA A 55 -3.92 16.57 4.58
N LEU A 56 -3.07 16.09 5.49
CA LEU A 56 -3.33 16.00 6.92
C LEU A 56 -3.68 17.35 7.52
N ARG A 57 -2.94 18.41 7.17
CA ARG A 57 -3.19 19.78 7.63
C ARG A 57 -4.49 20.38 7.11
N ARG A 58 -4.92 20.01 5.89
CA ARG A 58 -6.09 20.61 5.23
C ARG A 58 -7.39 19.85 5.48
N LEU A 59 -7.35 18.53 5.55
CA LEU A 59 -8.53 17.65 5.58
C LEU A 59 -8.78 17.06 6.97
N GLY A 60 -7.78 17.09 7.86
CA GLY A 60 -7.82 16.42 9.16
C GLY A 60 -7.53 14.92 9.06
N PRO A 61 -7.26 14.25 10.20
CA PRO A 61 -6.78 12.86 10.23
C PRO A 61 -7.71 11.86 9.54
N ASP A 62 -9.01 11.87 9.89
CA ASP A 62 -9.97 10.87 9.40
C ASP A 62 -10.20 10.97 7.89
N ARG A 63 -10.40 12.19 7.37
CA ARG A 63 -10.64 12.38 5.93
C ARG A 63 -9.38 12.16 5.12
N THR A 64 -8.21 12.50 5.66
CA THR A 64 -6.93 12.23 5.01
C THR A 64 -6.79 10.75 4.78
N PHE A 65 -6.93 9.93 5.83
CA PHE A 65 -6.86 8.47 5.77
C PHE A 65 -7.75 7.88 4.66
N THR A 66 -9.05 8.17 4.66
CA THR A 66 -9.93 7.61 3.62
C THR A 66 -9.56 8.11 2.22
N SER A 67 -9.23 9.39 2.06
CA SER A 67 -8.93 9.97 0.76
C SER A 67 -7.65 9.43 0.14
N THR A 68 -6.60 9.22 0.93
CA THR A 68 -5.30 8.75 0.48
C THR A 68 -5.31 7.26 0.18
N LEU A 69 -5.98 6.42 0.97
CA LEU A 69 -6.16 5.01 0.62
C LEU A 69 -7.01 4.83 -0.65
N LEU A 70 -8.09 5.60 -0.81
CA LEU A 70 -8.90 5.54 -2.03
C LEU A 70 -8.12 6.04 -3.26
N LEU A 71 -7.39 7.14 -3.12
CA LEU A 71 -6.52 7.63 -4.20
C LEU A 71 -5.46 6.59 -4.55
N SER A 72 -4.85 5.96 -3.55
CA SER A 72 -3.84 4.91 -3.78
C SER A 72 -4.45 3.69 -4.45
N ALA A 73 -5.65 3.25 -4.06
CA ALA A 73 -6.37 2.19 -4.74
C ALA A 73 -6.65 2.53 -6.21
N LEU A 74 -7.04 3.78 -6.49
CA LEU A 74 -7.25 4.27 -7.86
C LEU A 74 -5.95 4.28 -8.67
N VAL A 75 -4.85 4.78 -8.10
CA VAL A 75 -3.52 4.79 -8.75
C VAL A 75 -3.05 3.37 -9.04
N LEU A 76 -3.25 2.42 -8.12
CA LEU A 76 -2.90 1.02 -8.32
C LEU A 76 -3.73 0.38 -9.43
N ALA A 77 -5.05 0.59 -9.45
CA ALA A 77 -5.93 0.08 -10.50
C ALA A 77 -5.58 0.68 -11.87
N ALA A 78 -5.37 1.99 -11.95
CA ALA A 78 -4.95 2.68 -13.17
C ALA A 78 -3.60 2.15 -13.66
N SER A 79 -2.62 2.01 -12.76
CA SER A 79 -1.29 1.47 -13.10
C SER A 79 -1.38 0.03 -13.59
N ALA A 80 -2.18 -0.81 -12.94
CA ALA A 80 -2.40 -2.19 -13.36
C ALA A 80 -3.03 -2.26 -14.76
N THR A 81 -4.03 -1.43 -15.06
CA THR A 81 -4.60 -1.36 -16.42
C THR A 81 -3.60 -0.89 -17.47
N ALA A 82 -2.82 0.13 -17.14
CA ALA A 82 -1.78 0.66 -18.03
C ALA A 82 -0.71 -0.40 -18.35
N VAL A 83 -0.34 -1.23 -17.37
CA VAL A 83 0.55 -2.38 -17.59
C VAL A 83 -0.12 -3.41 -18.52
N ILE A 84 -1.37 -3.79 -18.27
CA ILE A 84 -2.10 -4.75 -19.11
C ILE A 84 -2.25 -4.25 -20.55
N GLN A 85 -2.38 -2.94 -20.75
CA GLN A 85 -2.43 -2.30 -22.07
C GLN A 85 -1.05 -2.16 -22.74
N GLY A 86 0.04 -2.57 -22.07
CA GLY A 86 1.39 -2.54 -22.64
C GLY A 86 2.02 -1.14 -22.67
N ILE A 87 1.59 -0.21 -21.83
CA ILE A 87 2.18 1.14 -21.78
C ILE A 87 3.62 1.04 -21.23
N PRO A 88 4.66 1.44 -22.00
CA PRO A 88 6.06 1.08 -21.71
C PRO A 88 6.60 1.66 -20.39
N GLY A 89 6.04 2.77 -19.90
CA GLY A 89 6.40 3.39 -18.63
C GLY A 89 5.61 2.89 -17.42
N ALA A 90 4.51 2.17 -17.61
CA ALA A 90 3.60 1.79 -16.54
C ALA A 90 4.22 0.80 -15.52
N PRO A 91 4.98 -0.25 -15.93
CA PRO A 91 5.65 -1.14 -14.97
C PRO A 91 6.65 -0.39 -14.07
N PHE A 92 7.32 0.62 -14.63
CA PHE A 92 8.32 1.42 -13.94
C PHE A 92 7.67 2.33 -12.89
N LEU A 93 6.59 3.03 -13.27
CA LEU A 93 5.80 3.85 -12.36
C LEU A 93 5.13 3.02 -11.26
N LEU A 94 4.57 1.86 -11.62
CA LEU A 94 3.97 0.93 -10.67
C LEU A 94 5.00 0.48 -9.62
N TYR A 95 6.22 0.14 -10.03
CA TYR A 95 7.27 -0.27 -9.12
C TYR A 95 7.68 0.85 -8.16
N ILE A 96 7.90 2.07 -8.67
CA ILE A 96 8.25 3.22 -7.82
C ILE A 96 7.12 3.51 -6.83
N PHE A 97 5.87 3.55 -7.32
CA PHE A 97 4.70 3.78 -6.48
C PHE A 97 4.58 2.70 -5.40
N ALA A 98 4.70 1.42 -5.77
CA ALA A 98 4.65 0.30 -4.84
C ALA A 98 5.68 0.40 -3.71
N GLN A 99 6.91 0.79 -4.03
CA GLN A 99 7.99 0.94 -3.04
C GLN A 99 7.79 2.16 -2.16
N ALA A 100 7.34 3.29 -2.72
CA ALA A 100 7.20 4.54 -1.97
C ALA A 100 5.90 4.61 -1.15
N TYR A 101 4.85 3.92 -1.58
CA TYR A 101 3.53 3.92 -0.94
C TYR A 101 3.52 3.33 0.49
N ILE A 102 4.52 2.53 0.86
CA ILE A 102 4.62 1.98 2.23
C ILE A 102 4.66 3.06 3.30
N VAL A 103 5.33 4.17 3.01
CA VAL A 103 5.51 5.25 3.98
C VAL A 103 4.15 5.82 4.37
N PHE A 104 3.29 6.04 3.38
CA PHE A 104 1.91 6.48 3.58
C PHE A 104 1.13 5.50 4.43
N ILE A 105 1.09 4.21 4.05
CA ILE A 105 0.33 3.21 4.81
C ILE A 105 0.81 3.16 6.26
N VAL A 106 2.12 3.16 6.49
CA VAL A 106 2.68 3.09 7.85
C VAL A 106 2.31 4.35 8.64
N GLU A 107 2.51 5.54 8.08
CA GLU A 107 2.16 6.81 8.74
C GLU A 107 0.66 6.90 9.04
N GLU A 108 -0.19 6.47 8.10
CA GLU A 108 -1.64 6.47 8.23
C GLU A 108 -2.13 5.51 9.31
N VAL A 109 -1.61 4.28 9.32
CA VAL A 109 -1.95 3.29 10.34
C VAL A 109 -1.55 3.83 11.73
N TRP A 110 -0.37 4.44 11.86
CA TRP A 110 0.06 5.02 13.13
C TRP A 110 -0.76 6.25 13.54
N ALA A 111 -1.05 7.16 12.61
CA ALA A 111 -1.89 8.33 12.88
C ALA A 111 -3.30 7.92 13.33
N PHE A 112 -3.85 6.88 12.71
CA PHE A 112 -5.16 6.33 13.03
C PHE A 112 -5.20 5.58 14.37
N ILE A 113 -4.14 4.84 14.72
CA ILE A 113 -4.03 4.23 16.06
C ILE A 113 -3.95 5.33 17.13
N ASN A 114 -3.14 6.36 16.89
CA ASN A 114 -2.91 7.45 17.85
C ASN A 114 -4.15 8.32 18.08
N SER A 115 -5.08 8.43 17.12
CA SER A 115 -6.33 9.17 17.32
C SER A 115 -7.32 8.42 18.23
N LEU A 116 -7.16 7.11 18.42
CA LEU A 116 -8.13 6.26 19.12
C LEU A 116 -7.69 5.84 20.54
N PHE A 117 -6.40 5.82 20.85
CA PHE A 117 -5.89 5.37 22.16
C PHE A 117 -5.29 6.51 22.99
N VAL A 118 -5.66 6.57 24.27
CA VAL A 118 -4.96 7.37 25.29
C VAL A 118 -3.60 6.73 25.57
N THR A 119 -2.55 7.55 25.70
CA THR A 119 -1.11 7.18 25.78
C THR A 119 -0.79 6.01 26.74
N ALA A 120 -1.58 5.81 27.79
CA ALA A 120 -1.41 4.73 28.77
C ALA A 120 -1.82 3.33 28.25
N GLN A 121 -2.80 3.23 27.35
CA GLN A 121 -3.24 1.95 26.78
C GLN A 121 -2.46 1.55 25.51
N GLY A 122 -1.86 2.53 24.82
CA GLY A 122 -1.12 2.31 23.57
C GLY A 122 0.02 1.31 23.71
N LYS A 123 0.75 1.28 24.83
CA LYS A 123 1.88 0.35 25.02
C LYS A 123 1.50 -1.14 24.95
N ARG A 124 0.27 -1.51 25.34
CA ARG A 124 -0.20 -2.91 25.31
C ARG A 124 -0.87 -3.25 23.97
N TRP A 125 -1.63 -2.32 23.41
CA TRP A 125 -2.37 -2.55 22.17
C TRP A 125 -1.51 -2.43 20.91
N ASN A 126 -0.47 -1.60 20.92
CA ASN A 126 0.44 -1.45 19.78
C ASN A 126 1.10 -2.79 19.40
N GLY A 127 1.53 -3.59 20.38
CA GLY A 127 2.11 -4.91 20.11
C GLY A 127 1.14 -5.88 19.43
N VAL A 128 -0.12 -5.90 19.87
CA VAL A 128 -1.17 -6.75 19.27
C VAL A 128 -1.51 -6.28 17.85
N ILE A 129 -1.62 -4.96 17.64
CA ILE A 129 -1.90 -4.40 16.33
C ILE A 129 -0.76 -4.72 15.35
N ILE A 130 0.49 -4.52 15.76
CA ILE A 130 1.67 -4.90 14.95
C ILE A 130 1.65 -6.39 14.61
N ALA A 131 1.37 -7.26 15.59
CA ALA A 131 1.33 -8.71 15.35
C ALA A 131 0.26 -9.09 14.31
N VAL A 132 -0.94 -8.53 14.44
CA VAL A 132 -2.08 -8.79 13.53
C VAL A 132 -1.85 -8.19 12.14
N SER A 133 -1.24 -7.00 12.04
CA SER A 133 -0.84 -6.39 10.77
C SER A 133 0.28 -7.15 10.07
N THR A 134 1.27 -7.64 10.83
CA THR A 134 2.37 -8.46 10.31
C THR A 134 1.85 -9.80 9.77
N ALA A 135 0.93 -10.45 10.48
CA ALA A 135 0.27 -11.65 9.99
C ALA A 135 -0.47 -11.41 8.67
N GLY A 136 -1.09 -10.23 8.51
CA GLY A 136 -1.68 -9.78 7.25
C GLY A 136 -0.67 -9.69 6.11
N SER A 137 0.46 -9.03 6.35
CA SER A 137 1.55 -8.91 5.38
C SER A 137 2.10 -10.27 4.95
N VAL A 138 2.39 -11.17 5.91
CA VAL A 138 2.85 -12.55 5.63
C VAL A 138 1.84 -13.30 4.77
N THR A 139 0.56 -13.22 5.13
CA THR A 139 -0.52 -13.88 4.40
C THR A 139 -0.64 -13.32 2.97
N GLY A 140 -0.56 -11.99 2.81
CA GLY A 140 -0.56 -11.31 1.51
C GLY A 140 0.61 -11.72 0.61
N GLY A 141 1.82 -11.85 1.18
CA GLY A 141 3.00 -12.32 0.45
C GLY A 141 2.87 -13.77 -0.03
N ILE A 142 2.42 -14.68 0.85
CA ILE A 142 2.20 -16.09 0.51
C ILE A 142 1.12 -16.24 -0.58
N LEU A 143 0.01 -15.51 -0.43
CA LEU A 143 -1.05 -15.48 -1.44
C LEU A 143 -0.52 -14.96 -2.76
N THR A 144 0.25 -13.88 -2.76
CA THR A 144 0.83 -13.31 -3.99
C THR A 144 1.68 -14.32 -4.73
N GLY A 145 2.60 -15.01 -4.04
CA GLY A 145 3.47 -15.99 -4.68
C GLY A 145 2.70 -17.16 -5.30
N ARG A 146 1.58 -17.59 -4.70
CA ARG A 146 0.73 -18.66 -5.26
C ARG A 146 -0.15 -18.18 -6.39
N LEU A 147 -0.81 -17.03 -6.22
CA LEU A 147 -1.71 -16.47 -7.22
C LEU A 147 -0.94 -15.95 -8.44
N SER A 148 0.30 -15.50 -8.31
CA SER A 148 1.04 -14.89 -9.42
C SER A 148 1.32 -15.91 -10.51
N VAL A 149 1.55 -17.16 -10.12
CA VAL A 149 1.73 -18.30 -11.01
C VAL A 149 0.42 -18.65 -11.74
N ALA A 150 -0.73 -18.48 -11.08
CA ALA A 150 -2.03 -18.90 -11.62
C ALA A 150 -2.71 -17.83 -12.50
N ILE A 151 -2.67 -16.56 -12.09
CA ILE A 151 -3.46 -15.47 -12.72
C ILE A 151 -2.62 -14.31 -13.27
N GLY A 152 -1.29 -14.35 -13.10
CA GLY A 152 -0.39 -13.26 -13.50
C GLY A 152 -0.29 -12.16 -12.45
N SER A 153 0.86 -11.47 -12.42
CA SER A 153 1.19 -10.49 -11.38
C SER A 153 0.40 -9.19 -11.54
N GLU A 154 0.01 -8.83 -12.77
CA GLU A 154 -0.77 -7.62 -13.06
C GLU A 154 -2.16 -7.68 -12.42
N ARG A 155 -2.80 -8.86 -12.43
CA ARG A 155 -4.12 -9.07 -11.83
C ARG A 155 -4.08 -9.06 -10.30
N ILE A 156 -2.93 -9.35 -9.71
CA ILE A 156 -2.74 -9.25 -8.25
C ILE A 156 -2.77 -7.80 -7.80
N VAL A 157 -2.24 -6.88 -8.60
CA VAL A 157 -2.29 -5.44 -8.31
C VAL A 157 -3.74 -4.95 -8.22
N TRP A 158 -4.64 -5.49 -9.06
CA TRP A 158 -6.08 -5.24 -8.96
C TRP A 158 -6.71 -5.74 -7.65
N ILE A 159 -6.37 -6.96 -7.24
CA ILE A 159 -6.83 -7.53 -5.96
C ILE A 159 -6.35 -6.65 -4.82
N ALA A 160 -5.09 -6.23 -4.87
CA ALA A 160 -4.49 -5.40 -3.85
C ALA A 160 -5.09 -3.98 -3.82
N ALA A 161 -5.44 -3.40 -4.97
CA ALA A 161 -6.22 -2.17 -5.04
C ALA A 161 -7.59 -2.33 -4.37
N GLY A 162 -8.27 -3.46 -4.59
CA GLY A 162 -9.53 -3.79 -3.92
C GLY A 162 -9.40 -3.91 -2.41
N LEU A 163 -8.35 -4.59 -1.92
CA LEU A 163 -8.05 -4.69 -0.49
C LEU A 163 -7.74 -3.32 0.13
N THR A 164 -7.00 -2.48 -0.59
CA THR A 164 -6.68 -1.10 -0.16
C THR A 164 -7.95 -0.25 -0.05
N ALA A 165 -8.86 -0.35 -1.03
CA ALA A 165 -10.16 0.34 -0.96
C ALA A 165 -11.05 -0.20 0.17
N ALA A 166 -11.07 -1.52 0.39
CA ALA A 166 -11.81 -2.14 1.49
C ALA A 166 -11.27 -1.68 2.86
N ALA A 167 -9.94 -1.56 3.01
CA ALA A 167 -9.33 -1.00 4.21
C ALA A 167 -9.77 0.45 4.46
N ALA A 168 -9.87 1.28 3.42
CA ALA A 168 -10.37 2.66 3.52
C ALA A 168 -11.81 2.72 4.04
N LEU A 169 -12.68 1.85 3.51
CA LEU A 169 -14.09 1.79 3.90
C LEU A 169 -14.27 1.26 5.33
N LEU A 170 -13.52 0.21 5.71
CA LEU A 170 -13.54 -0.33 7.07
C LEU A 170 -12.97 0.65 8.09
N GLY A 171 -11.93 1.42 7.74
CA GLY A 171 -11.41 2.48 8.59
C GLY A 171 -12.43 3.59 8.85
N ARG A 172 -13.39 3.82 7.94
CA ARG A 172 -14.47 4.79 8.10
C ARG A 172 -15.61 4.29 9.01
N LEU A 173 -15.70 2.97 9.21
CA LEU A 173 -16.70 2.31 10.05
C LEU A 173 -16.19 2.03 11.48
N ALA A 174 -14.91 2.29 11.73
CA ALA A 174 -14.21 2.09 13.00
C ALA A 174 -14.25 3.36 13.86
#